data_AF-A0A7X2SV08-F1
#
_entry.id   AF-A0A7X2SV08-F1
#
_cell.length_a   1.000
_cell.length_b   1.000
_cell.length_c   1.000
_cell.angle_alpha   90.00
_cell.angle_beta   90.00
_cell.angle_gamma   90.00
#
_symmetry.space_group_name_H-M   'P 1'
#
loop_
_entity.id
_entity.type
_entity.pdbx_description
1 polymer ?
#
loop_
_entity_poly.entity_id
_entity_poly.type
_entity_poly.pdbx_seq_one_letter_code
_entity_poly.pdbx_strand_id
1 'polypeptide(L)'
;IELALAAPVIIAGIRTSVIINIGTAAIASTVGAKSLGSPVIIGLSGFNTAYVIQGALLVALLAIVSDRLFERLQRWLSVSER
;
A
#
# COMPACT_ATOMS: atom_id res chain seq x y z
N ILE A 1 27.36 -15.11 -1.81
CA ILE A 1 27.22 -14.95 -3.27
C ILE A 1 25.76 -15.10 -3.69
N GLU A 2 25.04 -16.13 -3.23
CA GLU A 2 23.61 -16.34 -3.53
C GLU A 2 22.68 -15.24 -2.98
N LEU A 3 23.00 -14.65 -1.83
CA LEU A 3 22.19 -13.59 -1.20
C LEU A 3 22.09 -12.31 -2.04
N ALA A 4 23.19 -11.93 -2.72
CA ALA A 4 23.24 -10.76 -3.60
C ALA A 4 22.36 -10.97 -4.85
N LEU A 5 22.40 -12.17 -5.45
CA LEU A 5 21.54 -12.54 -6.58
C LEU A 5 20.05 -12.61 -6.20
N ALA A 6 19.73 -13.00 -4.97
CA ALA A 6 18.36 -13.09 -4.48
C ALA A 6 17.76 -11.74 -4.03
N ALA A 7 18.60 -10.75 -3.71
CA ALA A 7 18.17 -9.46 -3.15
C ALA A 7 17.09 -8.72 -3.97
N PRO A 8 17.17 -8.64 -5.32
CA PRO A 8 16.13 -7.98 -6.12
C PRO A 8 14.76 -8.67 -6.02
N VAL A 9 14.76 -10.01 -5.96
CA VAL A 9 13.53 -10.81 -5.83
C VAL A 9 12.89 -10.63 -4.45
N ILE A 10 13.71 -10.60 -3.40
CA ILE A 10 13.25 -10.36 -2.03
C ILE A 10 12.58 -8.98 -1.93
N ILE A 11 13.21 -7.93 -2.47
CA ILE A 11 12.67 -6.57 -2.45
C ILE A 11 11.35 -6.47 -3.23
N ALA A 12 11.26 -7.14 -4.39
CA ALA A 12 10.01 -7.22 -5.16
C ALA A 12 8.89 -7.93 -4.38
N GLY A 13 9.23 -8.98 -3.63
CA GLY A 13 8.31 -9.65 -2.70
C GLY A 13 7.80 -8.71 -1.62
N ILE A 14 8.70 -8.01 -0.93
CA ILE A 14 8.37 -7.05 0.13
C ILE A 14 7.43 -5.95 -0.41
N ARG A 15 7.73 -5.38 -1.58
CA ARG A 15 6.89 -4.38 -2.24
C ARG A 15 5.46 -4.86 -2.41
N THR A 16 5.29 -6.09 -2.92
CA THR A 16 3.97 -6.69 -3.13
C THR A 16 3.24 -6.91 -1.81
N SER A 17 3.92 -7.45 -0.79
CA SER A 17 3.36 -7.65 0.54
C SER A 17 2.90 -6.34 1.19
N VAL A 18 3.64 -5.24 1.02
CA VAL A 18 3.25 -3.93 1.56
C VAL A 18 1.96 -3.43 0.92
N ILE A 19 1.82 -3.53 -0.40
CA ILE A 19 0.61 -3.09 -1.10
C ILE A 19 -0.61 -3.89 -0.63
N ILE A 20 -0.46 -5.21 -0.50
CA ILE A 20 -1.52 -6.09 0.03
C ILE A 20 -1.88 -5.68 1.45
N ASN A 21 -0.90 -5.45 2.32
CA ASN A 21 -1.14 -5.05 3.71
C ASN A 21 -1.86 -3.70 3.83
N ILE A 22 -1.55 -2.72 2.96
CA ILE A 22 -2.27 -1.44 2.92
C ILE A 22 -3.76 -1.68 2.57
N GLY A 23 -4.03 -2.53 1.58
CA GLY A 23 -5.39 -2.93 1.23
C GLY A 23 -6.11 -3.62 2.39
N THR A 24 -5.47 -4.60 3.03
CA THR A 24 -6.01 -5.32 4.19
C THR A 24 -6.28 -4.38 5.37
N ALA A 25 -5.38 -3.42 5.63
CA ALA A 25 -5.57 -2.41 6.66
C ALA A 25 -6.76 -1.49 6.38
N ALA A 26 -7.04 -1.16 5.11
CA ALA A 26 -8.23 -0.41 4.74
C ALA A 26 -9.51 -1.23 4.97
N ILE A 27 -9.48 -2.54 4.73
CA ILE A 27 -10.60 -3.44 5.00
C ILE A 27 -10.89 -3.52 6.51
N ALA A 28 -9.90 -3.38 7.40
CA ALA A 28 -10.11 -3.41 8.85
C ALA A 28 -11.16 -2.38 9.36
N SER A 29 -11.46 -1.36 8.56
CA SER A 29 -12.57 -0.42 8.83
C SER A 29 -13.93 -1.11 8.98
N THR A 30 -14.14 -2.24 8.31
CA THR A 30 -15.41 -2.97 8.33
C THR A 30 -15.70 -3.61 9.68
N VAL A 31 -14.66 -3.90 10.47
CA VAL A 31 -14.78 -4.47 11.82
C VAL A 31 -14.75 -3.38 12.91
N GLY A 32 -14.91 -2.11 12.53
CA GLY A 32 -14.95 -0.98 13.46
C GLY A 32 -13.58 -0.41 13.83
N ALA A 33 -12.49 -0.87 13.20
CA ALA A 33 -11.18 -0.26 13.40
C ALA A 33 -11.13 1.13 12.75
N LYS A 34 -10.44 2.08 13.40
CA LYS A 34 -10.12 3.38 12.78
C LYS A 34 -8.96 3.19 11.81
N SER A 35 -9.24 3.33 10.51
CA SER A 35 -8.23 3.22 9.46
C SER A 35 -8.48 4.27 8.37
N LEU A 36 -7.58 4.34 7.39
CA LEU A 36 -7.75 5.21 6.22
C LEU A 36 -8.93 4.79 5.32
N GLY A 37 -9.41 3.55 5.45
CA GLY A 37 -10.62 3.07 4.79
C GLY A 37 -11.92 3.46 5.50
N SER A 38 -11.88 4.07 6.70
CA SER A 38 -13.09 4.43 7.45
C SER A 38 -14.06 5.32 6.66
N PRO A 39 -13.63 6.34 5.89
CA PRO A 39 -14.54 7.15 5.08
C PRO A 39 -15.25 6.34 3.98
N VAL A 40 -14.64 5.27 3.48
CA VAL A 40 -15.26 4.35 2.50
C VAL A 40 -16.48 3.67 3.12
N ILE A 41 -16.32 3.11 4.31
CA ILE A 41 -17.39 2.40 5.01
C ILE A 41 -18.50 3.36 5.45
N ILE A 42 -18.11 4.52 6.00
CA ILE A 42 -19.07 5.56 6.41
C ILE A 42 -19.87 6.06 5.19
N GLY A 43 -19.19 6.32 4.07
CA GLY A 43 -19.83 6.74 2.83
C GLY A 43 -20.79 5.71 2.27
N LEU A 44 -20.42 4.43 2.35
CA LEU A 44 -21.26 3.33 1.90
C LEU A 44 -22.54 3.21 2.75
N SER A 45 -22.41 3.30 4.08
CA SER A 45 -23.57 3.29 4.99
C SER A 45 -24.48 4.50 4.81
N GLY A 46 -23.92 5.67 4.46
CA GLY A 46 -24.65 6.90 4.21
C GLY A 46 -25.15 7.08 2.77
N PHE A 47 -24.99 6.09 1.89
CA PHE A 47 -25.24 6.19 0.44
C PHE A 47 -24.60 7.42 -0.22
N ASN A 48 -23.47 7.87 0.33
CA ASN A 48 -22.74 9.05 -0.12
C ASN A 48 -21.49 8.63 -0.90
N THR A 49 -21.66 8.52 -2.22
CA THR A 49 -20.58 8.15 -3.14
C THR A 49 -19.40 9.13 -3.10
N ALA A 50 -19.64 10.41 -2.83
CA ALA A 50 -18.55 11.39 -2.72
C ALA A 50 -17.61 11.05 -1.55
N TYR A 51 -18.17 10.62 -0.42
CA TYR A 51 -17.40 10.20 0.76
C TYR A 51 -16.66 8.87 0.53
N VAL A 52 -17.29 7.95 -0.21
CA VAL A 52 -16.65 6.70 -0.66
C VAL A 52 -15.42 6.99 -1.51
N ILE A 53 -15.56 7.85 -2.52
CA ILE A 53 -14.47 8.23 -3.42
C ILE A 53 -13.36 8.94 -2.65
N GLN A 54 -13.69 9.82 -1.71
CA GLN A 54 -12.69 10.49 -0.87
C GLN A 54 -11.82 9.50 -0.09
N GLY A 55 -12.45 8.52 0.56
CA GLY A 55 -11.73 7.46 1.29
C GLY A 55 -10.90 6.58 0.36
N ALA A 56 -11.49 6.15 -0.76
CA ALA A 56 -10.82 5.32 -1.75
C ALA A 56 -9.60 6.03 -2.34
N LEU A 57 -9.72 7.32 -2.65
CA LEU A 57 -8.65 8.13 -3.20
C LEU A 57 -7.49 8.30 -2.21
N LEU A 58 -7.78 8.51 -0.91
CA LEU A 58 -6.76 8.57 0.13
C LEU A 58 -5.99 7.25 0.27
N VAL A 59 -6.70 6.11 0.30
CA VAL A 59 -6.08 4.78 0.39
C VAL A 59 -5.24 4.48 -0.86
N ALA A 60 -5.78 4.77 -2.05
CA ALA A 60 -5.08 4.56 -3.32
C ALA A 60 -3.82 5.42 -3.43
N LEU A 61 -3.89 6.68 -2.99
CA LEU A 61 -2.74 7.58 -2.98
C LEU A 61 -1.65 7.07 -2.04
N LEU A 62 -2.00 6.60 -0.84
CA LEU A 62 -1.05 5.98 0.08
C LEU A 62 -0.38 4.75 -0.54
N ALA A 63 -1.16 3.89 -1.19
CA ALA A 63 -0.64 2.69 -1.85
C ALA A 63 0.36 3.05 -2.96
N ILE A 64 0.03 4.02 -3.82
CA ILE A 64 0.90 4.48 -4.91
C ILE A 64 2.17 5.16 -4.37
N VAL A 65 2.05 5.99 -3.33
CA VAL A 65 3.21 6.64 -2.72
C VAL A 65 4.15 5.61 -2.09
N SER A 66 3.61 4.63 -1.38
CA SER A 66 4.38 3.55 -0.78
C SER A 66 5.08 2.72 -1.86
N ASP A 67 4.35 2.35 -2.92
CA ASP A 67 4.88 1.63 -4.07
C ASP A 67 6.08 2.35 -4.74
N ARG A 68 5.92 3.65 -5.02
CA ARG A 68 6.96 4.51 -5.59
C ARG A 68 8.17 4.67 -4.67
N LEU A 69 7.95 4.68 -3.34
CA LEU A 69 9.03 4.74 -2.35
C LEU A 69 9.86 3.46 -2.39
N PHE A 70 9.20 2.29 -2.38
CA PHE A 70 9.88 1.00 -2.50
C PHE A 70 10.61 0.85 -3.85
N GLU A 71 10.02 1.32 -4.94
CA GLU A 71 10.68 1.30 -6.25
C GLU A 71 11.95 2.17 -6.27
N ARG A 72 11.92 3.35 -5.64
CA ARG A 72 13.11 4.19 -5.46
C ARG A 72 14.14 3.49 -4.58
N LEU A 73 13.74 2.95 -3.43
CA LEU A 73 14.64 2.23 -2.52
C LEU A 73 15.32 1.04 -3.22
N GLN A 74 14.57 0.27 -4.02
CA GLN A 74 15.11 -0.82 -4.82
C GLN A 74 16.18 -0.33 -5.80
N ARG A 75 15.91 0.79 -6.50
CA ARG A 75 16.87 1.39 -7.43
C ARG A 75 18.16 1.81 -6.72
N TRP A 76 18.06 2.48 -5.57
CA TRP A 76 19.22 2.87 -4.77
C TRP A 76 20.05 1.68 -4.30
N LEU A 77 19.41 0.62 -3.83
CA LEU A 77 20.10 -0.60 -3.40
C LEU A 77 20.78 -1.32 -4.58
N SER A 78 20.11 -1.40 -5.74
CA SER A 78 20.68 -2.01 -6.95
C SER A 78 21.87 -1.23 -7.55
N VAL A 79 21.99 0.06 -7.24
CA VAL A 79 23.12 0.91 -7.68
C VAL A 79 24.33 0.71 -6.76
N SER A 80 24.13 0.39 -5.48
CA SER A 80 25.22 0.20 -4.52
C SER A 80 26.01 -1.11 -4.71
N GLU A 81 25.51 -2.05 -5.52
CA GLU A 81 26.21 -3.30 -5.87
C GLU A 81 27.02 -3.18 -7.19
N ARG A 82 27.14 -1.98 -7.78
CA ARG A 82 28.07 -1.69 -8.89
C ARG A 82 29.29 -0.92 -8.39
#